data_AF-A0AB39PPC3-F1
#
_entry.id   AF-A0AB39PPC3-F1
#
_cell.length_a   1.000
_cell.length_b   1.000
_cell.length_c   1.000
_cell.angle_alpha   90.00
_cell.angle_beta   90.00
_cell.angle_gamma   90.00
#
_symmetry.space_group_name_H-M   'P 1'
#
loop_
_entity.id
_entity.type
_entity.pdbx_description
1 polymer ?
#
loop_
_entity_poly.entity_id
_entity_poly.type
_entity_poly.pdbx_seq_one_letter_code
_entity_poly.pdbx_strand_id
1 'polypeptide(L)'
;MTLRRLRWPVEEDFESGKDLFGLDQSQVRLYEAIRRHTVLVVIALAVCSVAAARARPRTDTQARPPTGPEDIPPLEPGHVPLTVAAIKKLLGTLNPRQATLEHRVHWQNWRDRHRARARWHHQRARLGRPLENPYPQVK
;
A
#
# COMPACT_ATOMS: atom_id res chain seq x y z
N MET A 1 22.68 2.78 -12.56
CA MET A 1 21.90 3.57 -11.58
C MET A 1 21.40 4.85 -12.27
N THR A 2 20.24 4.81 -12.89
CA THR A 2 19.73 5.90 -13.75
C THR A 2 18.84 6.84 -12.94
N LEU A 3 19.32 8.07 -12.70
CA LEU A 3 18.66 9.12 -11.92
C LEU A 3 17.32 9.62 -12.50
N ARG A 4 16.91 9.15 -13.68
CA ARG A 4 15.73 9.64 -14.43
C ARG A 4 14.38 9.06 -13.96
N ARG A 5 14.36 8.19 -12.93
CA ARG A 5 13.13 7.57 -12.39
C ARG A 5 12.76 8.01 -10.97
N LEU A 6 13.37 9.08 -10.44
CA LEU A 6 13.14 9.54 -9.06
C LEU A 6 12.04 10.60 -8.93
N ARG A 7 11.52 11.13 -10.04
CA ARG A 7 10.39 12.07 -10.01
C ARG A 7 9.08 11.37 -9.63
N TRP A 8 8.79 10.23 -10.25
CA TRP A 8 7.52 9.54 -10.03
C TRP A 8 7.25 9.14 -8.55
N PRO A 9 8.25 8.67 -7.78
CA PRO A 9 8.07 8.39 -6.36
C PRO A 9 7.66 9.60 -5.51
N VAL A 10 8.18 10.81 -5.81
CA VAL A 10 7.84 12.00 -5.01
C VAL A 10 6.40 12.46 -5.25
N GLU A 11 5.89 12.33 -6.48
CA GLU A 11 4.47 12.60 -6.77
C GLU A 11 3.55 11.57 -6.09
N GLU A 12 3.93 10.29 -6.05
CA GLU A 12 3.16 9.22 -5.38
C GLU A 12 3.14 9.38 -3.85
N ASP A 13 4.26 9.83 -3.25
CA ASP A 13 4.32 10.18 -1.83
C ASP A 13 3.49 11.43 -1.52
N PHE A 14 3.46 12.42 -2.43
CA PHE A 14 2.65 13.63 -2.26
C PHE A 14 1.15 13.34 -2.36
N GLU A 15 0.74 12.48 -3.29
CA GLU A 15 -0.63 11.97 -3.39
C GLU A 15 -1.01 11.17 -2.13
N SER A 16 -0.13 10.30 -1.67
CA SER A 16 -0.29 9.59 -0.39
C SER A 16 -0.43 10.54 0.80
N GLY A 17 0.29 11.66 0.81
CA GLY A 17 0.20 12.70 1.84
C GLY A 17 -1.18 13.37 1.89
N LYS A 18 -1.78 13.65 0.73
CA LYS A 18 -3.15 14.16 0.63
C LYS A 18 -4.16 13.14 1.13
N ASP A 19 -4.18 11.96 0.53
CA ASP A 19 -5.20 10.95 0.79
C ASP A 19 -5.13 10.38 2.21
N LEU A 20 -3.91 10.11 2.69
CA LEU A 20 -3.74 9.45 3.97
C LEU A 20 -3.68 10.45 5.12
N PHE A 21 -3.06 11.62 4.96
CA PHE A 21 -2.77 12.52 6.09
C PHE A 21 -3.52 13.86 6.02
N GLY A 22 -4.29 14.12 4.96
CA GLY A 22 -5.08 15.35 4.82
C GLY A 22 -4.18 16.57 4.63
N LEU A 23 -3.13 16.44 3.80
CA LEU A 23 -2.24 17.55 3.49
C LEU A 23 -3.00 18.78 2.96
N ASP A 24 -4.07 18.55 2.20
CA ASP A 24 -4.96 19.56 1.61
C ASP A 24 -6.10 20.01 2.54
N GLN A 25 -6.31 19.33 3.68
CA GLN A 25 -7.46 19.55 4.57
C GLN A 25 -7.22 20.63 5.65
N SER A 26 -6.21 21.48 5.47
CA SER A 26 -5.94 22.61 6.37
C SER A 26 -6.98 23.72 6.15
N GLN A 27 -7.95 23.84 7.07
CA GLN A 27 -8.92 24.94 7.10
C GLN A 27 -8.33 26.28 7.60
N VAL A 28 -7.02 26.34 7.83
CA VAL A 28 -6.36 27.50 8.47
C VAL A 28 -5.87 28.47 7.41
N ARG A 29 -6.17 29.76 7.58
CA ARG A 29 -5.77 30.84 6.64
C ARG A 29 -4.43 31.51 6.96
N LEU A 30 -3.78 31.11 8.06
CA LEU A 30 -2.51 31.69 8.51
C LEU A 30 -1.32 30.89 7.93
N TYR A 31 -0.39 31.59 7.28
CA TYR A 31 0.79 31.01 6.63
C TYR A 31 1.60 30.09 7.58
N GLU A 32 1.83 30.54 8.81
CA GLU A 32 2.59 29.78 9.80
C GLU A 32 1.90 28.47 10.20
N ALA A 33 0.56 28.47 10.26
CA ALA A 33 -0.21 27.27 10.55
C ALA A 33 -0.17 26.27 9.38
N ILE A 34 -0.30 26.76 8.15
CA ILE A 34 -0.17 25.94 6.92
C ILE A 34 1.24 25.31 6.86
N ARG A 35 2.28 26.08 7.17
CA ARG A 35 3.66 25.59 7.18
C ARG A 35 3.87 24.50 8.24
N ARG A 36 3.40 24.71 9.47
CA ARG A 36 3.49 23.71 10.55
C ARG A 36 2.71 22.43 10.21
N HIS A 37 1.49 22.55 9.71
CA HIS A 37 0.67 21.41 9.28
C HIS A 37 1.39 20.59 8.20
N THR A 38 1.90 21.26 7.17
CA THR A 38 2.64 20.61 6.07
C THR A 38 3.86 19.86 6.58
N VAL A 39 4.67 20.48 7.44
CA VAL A 39 5.86 19.83 8.02
C VAL A 39 5.48 18.61 8.85
N LEU A 40 4.45 18.70 9.69
CA LEU A 40 3.98 17.56 10.50
C LEU A 40 3.46 16.42 9.63
N VAL A 41 2.72 16.72 8.57
CA VAL A 41 2.23 15.70 7.61
C VAL A 41 3.39 15.00 6.90
N VAL A 42 4.39 15.75 6.42
CA VAL A 42 5.57 15.18 5.74
C VAL A 42 6.37 14.29 6.70
N ILE A 43 6.58 14.72 7.94
CA ILE A 43 7.26 13.92 8.97
C ILE A 43 6.47 12.64 9.27
N ALA A 44 5.15 12.73 9.46
CA ALA A 44 4.30 11.57 9.74
C ALA A 44 4.31 10.55 8.59
N LEU A 45 4.26 11.03 7.34
CA LEU A 45 4.38 10.19 6.15
C LEU A 45 5.74 9.50 6.09
N ALA A 46 6.84 10.23 6.32
CA ALA A 46 8.19 9.69 6.32
C ALA A 46 8.39 8.60 7.40
N VAL A 47 7.86 8.81 8.61
CA VAL A 47 7.88 7.79 9.67
C VAL A 47 7.11 6.54 9.23
N CYS A 48 5.92 6.71 8.66
CA CYS A 48 5.11 5.59 8.20
C CYS A 48 5.73 4.85 7.00
N SER A 49 6.39 5.55 6.07
CA SER A 49 7.05 4.94 4.92
C SER A 49 8.30 4.16 5.32
N VAL A 50 9.10 4.70 6.23
CA VAL A 50 10.27 4.01 6.79
C VAL A 50 9.84 2.78 7.60
N ALA A 51 8.78 2.89 8.41
CA ALA A 51 8.20 1.76 9.12
C ALA A 51 7.69 0.68 8.15
N ALA A 52 7.03 1.08 7.05
CA ALA A 52 6.55 0.15 6.02
C ALA A 52 7.72 -0.58 5.35
N ALA A 53 8.78 0.16 4.99
CA ALA A 53 9.98 -0.40 4.39
C ALA A 53 10.67 -1.41 5.32
N ARG A 54 10.72 -1.14 6.63
CA ARG A 54 11.30 -2.07 7.62
C ARG A 54 10.40 -3.27 7.94
N ALA A 55 9.09 -3.10 7.88
CA ALA A 55 8.12 -4.17 8.12
C ALA A 55 8.02 -5.13 6.93
N ARG A 56 8.16 -4.62 5.69
CA ARG A 56 8.04 -5.38 4.43
C ARG A 56 8.69 -6.78 4.48
N PRO A 57 9.99 -6.94 4.79
CA PRO A 57 10.63 -8.25 4.77
C PRO A 57 10.06 -9.24 5.80
N ARG A 58 9.44 -8.74 6.87
CA ARG A 58 8.90 -9.56 7.97
C ARG A 58 7.43 -9.93 7.76
N THR A 59 6.70 -9.11 7.02
CA THR A 59 5.25 -9.26 6.82
C THR A 59 4.86 -9.78 5.45
N ASP A 60 5.80 -9.76 4.51
CA ASP A 60 5.60 -10.34 3.19
C ASP A 60 5.73 -11.86 3.29
N THR A 61 4.60 -12.51 3.53
CA THR A 61 4.48 -13.98 3.52
C THR A 61 3.64 -14.43 2.32
N GLN A 62 3.57 -13.59 1.28
CA GLN A 62 2.70 -13.88 0.14
C GLN A 62 3.09 -15.21 -0.51
N ALA A 63 2.08 -16.03 -0.77
CA ALA A 63 2.27 -17.26 -1.51
C ALA A 63 2.83 -16.96 -2.91
N ARG A 64 3.58 -17.93 -3.45
CA ARG A 64 4.18 -17.81 -4.79
C ARG A 64 3.11 -17.42 -5.82
N PRO A 65 3.39 -16.44 -6.69
CA PRO A 65 2.46 -16.07 -7.75
C PRO A 65 2.18 -17.26 -8.68
N PRO A 66 0.97 -17.35 -9.26
CA PRO A 66 0.63 -18.42 -10.19
C PRO A 66 1.58 -18.37 -11.39
N THR A 67 2.04 -19.53 -11.83
CA THR A 67 2.87 -19.74 -13.02
C THR A 67 2.00 -20.09 -14.24
N GLY A 68 0.82 -20.69 -14.04
CA GLY A 68 -0.11 -21.03 -15.09
C GLY A 68 -1.59 -20.82 -14.72
N PRO A 69 -2.50 -20.82 -15.72
CA PRO A 69 -3.94 -20.62 -15.50
C PRO A 69 -4.62 -21.78 -14.74
N GLU A 70 -4.03 -22.97 -14.82
CA GLU A 70 -4.51 -24.21 -14.18
C GLU A 70 -4.01 -24.38 -12.74
N ASP A 71 -3.17 -23.46 -12.25
CA ASP A 71 -2.61 -23.56 -10.92
C ASP A 71 -3.69 -23.54 -9.84
N ILE A 72 -3.51 -24.37 -8.83
CA ILE A 72 -4.40 -24.49 -7.68
C ILE A 72 -4.09 -23.33 -6.70
N PRO A 73 -5.12 -22.60 -6.21
CA PRO A 73 -4.91 -21.55 -5.23
C PRO A 73 -4.31 -22.11 -3.95
N PRO A 74 -3.30 -21.44 -3.36
CA PRO A 74 -2.69 -21.86 -2.10
C PRO A 74 -3.72 -21.80 -0.97
N LEU A 75 -3.71 -22.81 -0.09
CA LEU A 75 -4.60 -22.91 1.07
C LEU A 75 -4.52 -21.65 1.95
N GLU A 76 -3.29 -21.20 2.20
CA GLU A 76 -2.98 -19.94 2.86
C GLU A 76 -2.24 -18.99 1.89
N PRO A 77 -2.91 -17.95 1.35
CA PRO A 77 -2.31 -16.97 0.43
C PRO A 77 -1.22 -16.10 1.06
N GLY A 78 -1.09 -16.12 2.39
CA GLY A 78 -0.21 -15.24 3.14
C GLY A 78 -0.74 -13.81 3.27
N HIS A 79 0.12 -12.90 3.75
CA HIS A 79 -0.21 -11.50 3.98
C HIS A 79 0.52 -10.60 2.99
N VAL A 80 -0.20 -9.61 2.45
CA VAL A 80 0.43 -8.49 1.74
C VAL A 80 1.31 -7.73 2.74
N PRO A 81 2.49 -7.22 2.32
CA PRO A 81 3.30 -6.37 3.18
C PRO A 81 2.51 -5.17 3.72
N LEU A 82 2.78 -4.79 4.98
CA LEU A 82 2.14 -3.64 5.60
C LEU A 82 2.39 -2.36 4.78
N THR A 83 1.31 -1.68 4.44
CA THR A 83 1.35 -0.41 3.71
C THR A 83 1.45 0.78 4.68
N VAL A 84 1.83 1.95 4.15
CA VAL A 84 1.86 3.23 4.89
C VAL A 84 0.51 3.50 5.59
N ALA A 85 -0.59 3.26 4.89
CA ALA A 85 -1.94 3.42 5.43
C ALA A 85 -2.26 2.46 6.59
N ALA A 86 -1.77 1.21 6.51
CA ALA A 86 -1.94 0.23 7.57
C ALA A 86 -1.16 0.64 8.83
N ILE A 87 0.08 1.10 8.65
CA ILE A 87 0.90 1.60 9.76
C ILE A 87 0.29 2.85 10.39
N LYS A 88 -0.19 3.81 9.59
CA LYS A 88 -0.92 4.97 10.12
C LYS A 88 -2.09 4.54 11.01
N LYS A 89 -2.90 3.58 10.55
CA LYS A 89 -4.06 3.08 11.29
C LYS A 89 -3.66 2.36 12.59
N LEU A 90 -2.55 1.62 12.58
CA LEU A 90 -2.00 0.97 13.78
C LEU A 90 -1.41 2.00 14.76
N LEU A 91 -0.70 3.02 14.28
CA LEU A 91 -0.25 4.13 15.14
C LEU A 91 -1.43 4.85 15.79
N GLY A 92 -2.54 5.01 15.06
CA GLY A 92 -3.78 5.56 15.61
C GLY A 92 -4.33 4.78 16.82
N THR A 93 -4.12 3.46 16.87
CA THR A 93 -4.55 2.64 18.03
C THR A 93 -3.68 2.81 19.28
N LEU A 94 -2.49 3.39 19.15
CA LEU A 94 -1.68 3.77 20.31
C LEU A 94 -2.26 5.00 21.02
N ASN A 95 -3.22 5.70 20.40
CA ASN A 95 -3.95 6.75 21.06
C ASN A 95 -4.98 6.12 22.01
N PRO A 96 -4.86 6.33 23.34
CA PRO A 96 -5.74 5.70 24.34
C PRO A 96 -7.22 6.11 24.20
N ARG A 97 -7.52 7.18 23.44
CA ARG A 97 -8.90 7.56 23.08
C ARG A 97 -9.53 6.66 22.01
N GLN A 98 -8.79 5.70 21.45
CA GLN A 98 -9.20 4.89 20.31
C GLN A 98 -8.95 3.38 20.54
N ALA A 99 -9.49 2.79 21.62
CA ALA A 99 -9.49 1.32 21.80
C ALA A 99 -10.44 0.64 20.79
N THR A 100 -10.24 -0.57 20.26
CA THR A 100 -9.53 -1.79 20.70
C THR A 100 -8.46 -2.24 19.69
N LEU A 101 -7.20 -2.38 20.15
CA LEU A 101 -6.04 -2.81 19.34
C LEU A 101 -6.28 -4.16 18.65
N GLU A 102 -6.78 -5.15 19.40
CA GLU A 102 -7.00 -6.51 18.90
C GLU A 102 -7.96 -6.56 17.71
N HIS A 103 -9.08 -5.84 17.81
CA HIS A 103 -10.07 -5.77 16.73
C HIS A 103 -9.48 -5.16 15.47
N ARG A 104 -8.68 -4.08 15.62
CA ARG A 104 -8.03 -3.42 14.48
C ARG A 104 -6.97 -4.30 13.82
N VAL A 105 -6.15 -4.97 14.62
CA VAL A 105 -5.13 -5.91 14.13
C VAL A 105 -5.82 -7.08 13.43
N HIS A 106 -6.87 -7.65 14.01
CA HIS A 106 -7.66 -8.72 13.41
C HIS A 106 -8.21 -8.31 12.02
N TRP A 107 -8.86 -7.15 11.94
CA TRP A 107 -9.39 -6.64 10.67
C TRP A 107 -8.31 -6.29 9.65
N GLN A 108 -7.16 -5.81 10.09
CA GLN A 108 -6.02 -5.56 9.21
C GLN A 108 -5.49 -6.86 8.62
N ASN A 109 -5.26 -7.89 9.46
CA ASN A 109 -4.81 -9.21 9.02
C ASN A 109 -5.82 -9.86 8.05
N TRP A 110 -7.12 -9.76 8.34
CA TRP A 110 -8.16 -10.25 7.43
C TRP A 110 -8.10 -9.55 6.07
N ARG A 111 -8.01 -8.22 6.03
CA ARG A 111 -7.92 -7.46 4.77
C ARG A 111 -6.67 -7.81 3.98
N ASP A 112 -5.53 -7.97 4.65
CA ASP A 112 -4.27 -8.25 3.97
C ASP A 112 -4.26 -9.66 3.36
N ARG A 113 -4.81 -10.66 4.05
CA ARG A 113 -5.04 -12.00 3.46
C ARG A 113 -6.00 -11.96 2.28
N HIS A 114 -7.10 -11.22 2.42
CA HIS A 114 -8.07 -11.08 1.34
C HIS A 114 -7.45 -10.43 0.09
N ARG A 115 -6.64 -9.38 0.28
CA ARG A 115 -5.89 -8.73 -0.81
C ARG A 115 -4.87 -9.66 -1.45
N ALA A 116 -4.15 -10.47 -0.67
CA ALA A 116 -3.22 -11.47 -1.22
C ALA A 116 -3.97 -12.48 -2.11
N ARG A 117 -5.10 -12.99 -1.63
CA ARG A 117 -5.97 -13.90 -2.41
C ARG A 117 -6.48 -13.25 -3.69
N ALA A 118 -7.01 -12.04 -3.62
CA ALA A 118 -7.51 -11.31 -4.78
C ALA A 118 -6.41 -11.06 -5.83
N ARG A 119 -5.19 -10.69 -5.39
CA ARG A 119 -4.03 -10.51 -6.28
C ARG A 119 -3.66 -11.82 -6.98
N TRP A 120 -3.62 -12.92 -6.25
CA TRP A 120 -3.31 -14.23 -6.81
C TRP A 120 -4.30 -14.63 -7.91
N HIS A 121 -5.60 -14.50 -7.67
CA HIS A 121 -6.62 -14.79 -8.69
C HIS A 121 -6.56 -13.83 -9.88
N HIS A 122 -6.32 -12.54 -9.64
CA HIS A 122 -6.16 -11.56 -10.72
C HIS A 122 -4.93 -11.85 -11.58
N GLN A 123 -3.81 -12.29 -10.98
CA GLN A 123 -2.63 -12.74 -11.73
C GLN A 123 -2.93 -14.00 -12.54
N ARG A 124 -3.59 -15.00 -11.97
CA ARG A 124 -4.00 -16.22 -12.69
C ARG A 124 -4.91 -15.90 -13.88
N ALA A 125 -5.90 -15.03 -13.67
CA ALA A 125 -6.80 -14.59 -14.72
C ALA A 125 -6.07 -13.83 -15.84
N ARG A 126 -5.02 -13.05 -15.51
CA ARG A 126 -4.17 -12.41 -16.53
C ARG A 126 -3.38 -13.41 -17.36
N LEU A 127 -2.86 -14.47 -16.75
CA LEU A 127 -2.13 -15.52 -17.47
C LEU A 127 -3.04 -16.33 -18.40
N GLY A 128 -4.32 -16.49 -18.05
CA GLY A 128 -5.31 -17.16 -18.90
C GLY A 128 -5.91 -16.27 -20.00
N ARG A 129 -5.59 -14.97 -20.05
CA ARG A 129 -6.04 -14.12 -21.15
C ARG A 129 -5.13 -14.36 -22.36
N PRO A 130 -5.67 -14.73 -23.53
CA PRO A 130 -4.88 -14.81 -24.75
C PRO A 130 -4.26 -13.44 -25.03
N LEU A 131 -2.99 -13.44 -25.44
CA LEU A 131 -2.32 -12.24 -25.95
C LEU A 131 -3.02 -11.86 -27.25
N GLU A 132 -4.06 -11.04 -27.14
CA GLU A 132 -4.68 -10.39 -28.29
C GLU A 132 -3.64 -9.42 -28.86
N ASN A 133 -2.89 -9.88 -29.87
CA ASN A 133 -1.85 -9.11 -30.52
C ASN A 133 -2.53 -7.99 -31.34
N PRO A 134 -2.42 -6.71 -30.94
CA PRO A 134 -3.13 -5.62 -31.62
C PRO A 134 -2.51 -5.26 -32.98
N TYR A 135 -1.35 -5.84 -33.32
CA TYR A 135 -0.63 -5.51 -34.54
C TYR A 135 -0.65 -6.69 -35.51
N PRO A 136 -1.32 -6.55 -36.67
CA PRO A 136 -1.29 -7.57 -37.70
C PRO A 136 0.16 -7.74 -38.19
N GLN A 137 0.63 -8.98 -38.21
CA GLN A 137 1.92 -9.33 -38.79
C GLN A 137 1.81 -9.08 -40.30
N VAL A 138 2.41 -8.00 -40.79
CA VAL A 138 2.48 -7.71 -42.23
C VAL A 138 3.42 -8.76 -42.85
N LYS A 139 2.87 -9.58 -43.76
CA LYS A 139 3.62 -10.56 -44.56
C LYS A 139 4.42 -9.87 -45.66
#